data_AF-Q5ZA24-F1
#
_entry.id   AF-Q5ZA24-F1
#
_cell.length_a   1.000
_cell.length_b   1.000
_cell.length_c   1.000
_cell.angle_alpha   90.00
_cell.angle_beta   90.00
_cell.angle_gamma   90.00
#
_symmetry.space_group_name_H-M   'P 1'
#
loop_
_entity.id
_entity.type
_entity.pdbx_description
1 polymer ?
#
loop_
_entity_poly.entity_id
_entity_poly.type
_entity_poly.pdbx_seq_one_letter_code
_entity_poly.pdbx_strand_id
1 'polypeptide(L)'
;MVLRFRAVQRFNDKMGQNSVLQPRRFHNPPIVLPKKMVHRASLHKSANVPTQVKAAVLAALKRSNGRLSNGVAAIQRSTLRDTVIWSCQGDHIVTANVILVWHIGTSLFEMKYLRIKSSPRTADMITATHLSQYCAYLVAAVPELLPNDATWTKAHCKEVARDIKKALDGEGNDFNHFVDALGASCRHKVLQQGSKLAKQLVGEVGRLEDGEGETKGVGEAALWKLLAEFWSEMVLYLAPSDNVRGHAEALARGGEFITLLWALLLHAGITSRPGSVAEP
;
A
#
# COMPACT_ATOMS: atom_id res chain seq x y z
N MET A 1 27.88 13.42 27.65
CA MET A 1 28.05 12.94 26.26
C MET A 1 27.20 13.83 25.35
N VAL A 2 27.79 14.82 24.68
CA VAL A 2 27.05 15.78 23.85
C VAL A 2 26.82 15.17 22.47
N LEU A 3 25.60 14.69 22.20
CA LEU A 3 25.17 14.28 20.87
C LEU A 3 25.01 15.53 19.98
N ARG A 4 26.02 15.81 19.14
CA ARG A 4 25.88 16.78 18.04
C ARG A 4 24.87 16.23 17.03
N PHE A 5 23.65 16.74 17.06
CA PHE A 5 22.68 16.53 15.97
C PHE A 5 23.25 17.12 14.69
N ARG A 6 23.56 16.28 13.70
CA ARG A 6 23.78 16.74 12.32
C ARG A 6 22.52 17.44 11.84
N ALA A 7 22.67 18.54 11.08
CA ALA A 7 21.55 19.27 10.50
C ALA A 7 20.63 18.30 9.75
N VAL A 8 19.38 18.19 10.21
CA VAL A 8 18.36 17.35 9.58
C VAL A 8 18.05 17.93 8.19
N GLN A 9 18.24 17.14 7.14
CA GLN A 9 17.78 17.52 5.80
C GLN A 9 16.25 17.58 5.80
N ARG A 10 15.69 18.68 5.29
CA ARG A 10 14.23 18.83 5.16
C ARG A 10 13.67 17.74 4.25
N PHE A 11 12.52 17.18 4.64
CA PHE A 11 11.75 16.29 3.78
C PHE A 11 11.46 16.97 2.45
N ASN A 12 11.69 16.25 1.36
CA ASN A 12 11.61 16.80 0.00
C ASN A 12 10.20 16.74 -0.61
N ASP A 13 9.18 16.44 0.18
CA ASP A 13 7.79 16.26 -0.25
C ASP A 13 7.58 15.12 -1.26
N LYS A 14 8.45 14.11 -1.27
CA LYS A 14 8.33 12.95 -2.17
C LYS A 14 8.07 11.64 -1.44
N MET A 15 7.45 10.71 -2.14
CA MET A 15 7.18 9.33 -1.72
C MET A 15 7.54 8.36 -2.85
N GLY A 16 8.16 7.24 -2.50
CA GLY A 16 8.44 6.16 -3.46
C GLY A 16 7.16 5.59 -4.08
N GLN A 17 7.26 5.10 -5.30
CA GLN A 17 6.14 4.55 -6.05
C GLN A 17 6.54 3.23 -6.69
N ASN A 18 5.79 2.18 -6.39
CA ASN A 18 5.93 0.88 -7.02
C ASN A 18 4.58 0.35 -7.49
N SER A 19 4.53 -0.21 -8.70
CA SER A 19 3.37 -0.94 -9.20
C SER A 19 3.82 -2.36 -9.46
N VAL A 20 3.28 -3.32 -8.70
CA VAL A 20 3.67 -4.72 -8.82
C VAL A 20 3.26 -5.28 -10.20
N LEU A 21 2.19 -4.74 -10.82
CA LEU A 21 1.74 -5.08 -12.17
C LEU A 21 2.59 -4.47 -13.30
N GLN A 22 3.62 -3.68 -13.00
CA GLN A 22 4.61 -3.23 -13.97
C GLN A 22 5.99 -3.83 -13.63
N PRO A 23 6.25 -5.11 -13.99
CA PRO A 23 7.48 -5.83 -13.62
C PRO A 23 8.78 -5.18 -14.10
N ARG A 24 8.72 -4.25 -15.07
CA ARG A 24 9.90 -3.60 -15.68
C ARG A 24 10.82 -2.85 -14.70
N ARG A 25 10.44 -2.69 -13.43
CA ARG A 25 11.24 -1.96 -12.41
C ARG A 25 12.01 -2.83 -11.42
N PHE A 26 11.90 -4.16 -11.47
CA PHE A 26 12.69 -5.06 -10.61
C PHE A 26 14.05 -5.46 -11.21
N HIS A 27 14.47 -4.84 -12.32
CA HIS A 27 15.82 -5.04 -12.85
C HIS A 27 16.86 -4.43 -11.92
N ASN A 28 17.69 -5.28 -11.33
CA ASN A 28 19.00 -4.84 -10.84
C ASN A 28 19.75 -4.19 -12.02
N PRO A 29 20.36 -3.01 -11.85
CA PRO A 29 21.30 -2.52 -12.85
C PRO A 29 22.42 -3.56 -13.01
N PRO A 30 23.02 -3.68 -14.22
CA PRO A 30 24.14 -4.58 -14.45
C PRO A 30 25.22 -4.36 -13.40
N ILE A 31 25.87 -5.46 -13.00
CA ILE A 31 26.70 -5.71 -11.80
C ILE A 31 27.90 -4.75 -11.60
N VAL A 32 28.04 -3.70 -12.41
CA VAL A 32 29.24 -2.85 -12.51
C VAL A 32 29.29 -1.71 -11.48
N LEU A 33 28.18 -1.36 -10.81
CA LEU A 33 28.20 -0.29 -9.80
C LEU A 33 28.45 -0.84 -8.38
N PRO A 34 29.39 -0.26 -7.61
CA PRO A 34 29.62 -0.67 -6.22
C PRO A 34 28.31 -0.58 -5.43
N LYS A 35 27.93 -1.67 -4.73
CA LYS A 35 26.69 -1.77 -3.92
C LYS A 35 26.49 -0.62 -2.91
N LYS A 36 27.54 0.14 -2.60
CA LYS A 36 27.51 1.31 -1.71
C LYS A 36 27.08 2.62 -2.38
N MET A 37 27.06 2.72 -3.71
CA MET A 37 26.69 3.95 -4.44
C MET A 37 25.32 3.92 -5.09
N VAL A 38 24.71 2.74 -5.25
CA VAL A 38 23.32 2.64 -5.72
C VAL A 38 22.39 2.74 -4.52
N HIS A 39 21.93 3.96 -4.21
CA HIS A 39 20.77 4.11 -3.34
C HIS A 39 19.61 3.38 -4.01
N ARG A 40 19.14 2.29 -3.41
CA ARG A 40 18.05 1.44 -3.90
C ARG A 40 16.78 2.23 -4.25
N ALA A 41 16.62 3.41 -3.65
CA ALA A 41 15.61 4.41 -4.00
C ALA A 41 15.65 4.87 -5.47
N SER A 42 16.82 4.88 -6.13
CA SER A 42 16.98 5.38 -7.51
C SER A 42 16.32 4.50 -8.57
N LEU A 43 15.95 3.25 -8.25
CA LEU A 43 15.26 2.35 -9.17
C LEU A 43 13.72 2.52 -9.13
N HIS A 44 13.22 3.19 -8.09
CA HIS A 44 11.80 3.43 -7.92
C HIS A 44 11.46 4.86 -8.33
N LYS A 45 10.29 5.04 -8.98
CA LYS A 45 9.81 6.40 -9.26
C LYS A 45 9.51 7.06 -7.92
N SER A 46 9.95 8.30 -7.76
CA SER A 46 9.58 9.14 -6.63
C SER A 46 8.55 10.15 -7.13
N ALA A 47 7.42 10.27 -6.45
CA ALA A 47 6.37 11.23 -6.77
C ALA A 47 6.18 12.21 -5.62
N ASN A 48 5.76 13.44 -5.90
CA ASN A 48 5.39 14.37 -4.84
C ASN A 48 4.20 13.81 -4.06
N VAL A 49 4.17 13.99 -2.74
CA VAL A 49 3.04 13.59 -1.90
C VAL A 49 1.87 14.53 -2.18
N PRO A 50 0.77 14.08 -2.80
CA PRO A 50 -0.36 14.95 -3.11
C PRO A 50 -1.00 15.52 -1.84
N THR A 51 -1.53 16.74 -1.91
CA THR A 51 -2.25 17.38 -0.79
C THR A 51 -3.44 16.53 -0.32
N GLN A 52 -4.11 15.84 -1.25
CA GLN A 52 -5.20 14.90 -0.98
C GLN A 52 -4.75 13.74 -0.10
N VAL A 53 -3.55 13.19 -0.35
CA VAL A 53 -2.95 12.13 0.48
C VAL A 53 -2.69 12.66 1.90
N LYS A 54 -2.07 13.83 2.03
CA LYS A 54 -1.82 14.45 3.35
C LYS A 54 -3.12 14.66 4.12
N ALA A 55 -4.16 15.20 3.46
CA ALA A 55 -5.47 15.44 4.06
C ALA A 55 -6.18 14.15 4.47
N ALA A 56 -6.18 13.12 3.62
CA ALA A 56 -6.81 11.84 3.90
C ALA A 56 -6.15 11.09 5.07
N VAL A 57 -4.82 11.09 5.13
CA VAL A 57 -4.06 10.48 6.24
C VAL A 57 -4.36 11.21 7.56
N LEU A 58 -4.38 12.55 7.56
CA LEU A 58 -4.76 13.32 8.76
C LEU A 58 -6.23 13.07 9.17
N ALA A 59 -7.14 12.94 8.20
CA ALA A 59 -8.54 12.62 8.47
C ALA A 59 -8.70 11.21 9.05
N ALA A 60 -7.94 10.23 8.55
CA ALA A 60 -7.90 8.87 9.10
C ALA A 60 -7.37 8.87 10.55
N LEU A 61 -6.28 9.60 10.82
CA LEU A 61 -5.74 9.73 12.17
C LEU A 61 -6.78 10.33 13.13
N LYS A 62 -7.43 11.43 12.76
CA LYS A 62 -8.51 12.05 13.57
C LYS A 62 -9.67 11.10 13.80
N ARG A 63 -10.16 10.44 12.75
CA ARG A 63 -11.30 9.50 12.83
C ARG A 63 -11.00 8.32 13.76
N SER A 64 -9.77 7.82 13.73
CA SER A 64 -9.34 6.68 14.54
C SER A 64 -9.14 7.01 16.02
N ASN A 65 -9.10 8.30 16.39
CA ASN A 65 -8.66 8.76 17.71
C ASN A 65 -7.35 8.08 18.17
N GLY A 66 -6.42 7.90 17.23
CA GLY A 66 -5.14 7.22 17.45
C GLY A 66 -5.16 5.68 17.44
N ARG A 67 -6.34 5.03 17.34
CA ARG A 67 -6.44 3.56 17.29
C ARG A 67 -6.10 3.02 15.90
N LEU A 68 -4.89 2.50 15.74
CA LEU A 68 -4.39 2.01 14.45
C LEU A 68 -4.97 0.63 14.10
N SER A 69 -5.66 0.54 12.97
CA SER A 69 -6.54 -0.60 12.65
C SER A 69 -6.11 -1.39 11.41
N ASN A 70 -4.90 -1.20 10.86
CA ASN A 70 -4.43 -1.81 9.60
C ASN A 70 -5.46 -1.86 8.45
N GLY A 71 -6.40 -0.91 8.40
CA GLY A 71 -7.49 -0.84 7.42
C GLY A 71 -8.77 -1.60 7.79
N VAL A 72 -8.80 -2.36 8.88
CA VAL A 72 -9.99 -3.07 9.39
C VAL A 72 -11.13 -2.09 9.70
N ALA A 73 -10.84 -0.93 10.28
CA ALA A 73 -11.88 0.03 10.62
C ALA A 73 -12.55 0.63 9.37
N ALA A 74 -11.79 0.83 8.28
CA ALA A 74 -12.35 1.21 6.97
C ALA A 74 -13.27 0.12 6.41
N ILE A 75 -12.83 -1.15 6.45
CA ILE A 75 -13.61 -2.30 5.98
C ILE A 75 -14.92 -2.42 6.77
N GLN A 76 -14.86 -2.33 8.10
CA GLN A 76 -16.02 -2.44 9.00
C GLN A 76 -17.09 -1.37 8.73
N ARG A 77 -16.68 -0.17 8.30
CA ARG A 77 -17.58 0.93 7.94
C ARG A 77 -18.13 0.83 6.50
N SER A 78 -17.68 -0.15 5.72
CA SER A 78 -18.05 -0.33 4.33
C SER A 78 -19.13 -1.39 4.15
N THR A 79 -19.76 -1.39 2.98
CA THR A 79 -20.71 -2.42 2.55
C THR A 79 -20.03 -3.77 2.30
N LEU A 80 -18.71 -3.80 2.15
CA LEU A 80 -17.91 -5.00 1.91
C LEU A 80 -17.45 -5.73 3.18
N ARG A 81 -17.85 -5.28 4.37
CA ARG A 81 -17.32 -5.80 5.65
C ARG A 81 -17.28 -7.33 5.71
N ASP A 82 -18.38 -8.01 5.38
CA ASP A 82 -18.51 -9.47 5.53
C ASP A 82 -17.82 -10.21 4.37
N THR A 83 -17.53 -9.49 3.28
CA THR A 83 -16.98 -10.03 2.03
C THR A 83 -15.46 -9.97 1.98
N VAL A 84 -14.84 -8.93 2.55
CA VAL A 84 -13.38 -8.68 2.42
C VAL A 84 -12.61 -8.66 3.74
N ILE A 85 -13.26 -8.79 4.91
CA ILE A 85 -12.56 -8.77 6.21
C ILE A 85 -11.49 -9.85 6.34
N TRP A 86 -11.67 -10.99 5.67
CA TRP A 86 -10.70 -12.09 5.58
C TRP A 86 -9.32 -11.65 5.08
N SER A 87 -9.24 -10.53 4.36
CA SER A 87 -8.00 -10.04 3.75
C SER A 87 -7.05 -9.36 4.75
N CYS A 88 -7.55 -8.99 5.94
CA CYS A 88 -6.80 -8.23 6.95
C CYS A 88 -6.81 -8.83 8.35
N GLN A 89 -7.65 -9.84 8.62
CA GLN A 89 -7.75 -10.50 9.92
C GLN A 89 -7.42 -12.01 9.87
N GLY A 90 -6.64 -12.47 10.85
CA GLY A 90 -6.31 -13.88 11.08
C GLY A 90 -4.93 -14.05 11.72
N ASP A 91 -4.74 -15.14 12.47
CA ASP A 91 -3.57 -15.39 13.34
C ASP A 91 -2.22 -15.48 12.61
N HIS A 92 -2.25 -15.65 11.28
CA HIS A 92 -1.07 -15.81 10.44
C HIS A 92 -0.97 -14.77 9.33
N ILE A 93 -1.71 -13.66 9.45
CA ILE A 93 -1.67 -12.60 8.45
C ILE A 93 -0.41 -11.76 8.62
N VAL A 94 0.52 -11.97 7.69
CA VAL A 94 1.73 -11.16 7.53
C VAL A 94 1.37 -9.81 6.90
N THR A 95 1.76 -8.69 7.51
CA THR A 95 1.49 -7.33 7.01
C THR A 95 1.94 -7.12 5.57
N ALA A 96 3.10 -7.64 5.18
CA ALA A 96 3.57 -7.60 3.79
C ALA A 96 2.57 -8.27 2.81
N ASN A 97 1.93 -9.38 3.22
CA ASN A 97 0.92 -10.04 2.39
C ASN A 97 -0.35 -9.20 2.28
N VAL A 98 -0.80 -8.55 3.36
CA VAL A 98 -1.95 -7.62 3.31
C VAL A 98 -1.69 -6.50 2.32
N ILE A 99 -0.51 -5.87 2.39
CA ILE A 99 -0.11 -4.81 1.46
C ILE A 99 -0.14 -5.32 0.01
N LEU A 100 0.45 -6.49 -0.26
CA LEU A 100 0.49 -7.05 -1.61
C LEU A 100 -0.90 -7.41 -2.15
N VAL A 101 -1.74 -8.06 -1.34
CA VAL A 101 -3.13 -8.43 -1.70
C VAL A 101 -3.94 -7.18 -2.05
N TRP A 102 -3.92 -6.17 -1.18
CA TRP A 102 -4.65 -4.93 -1.41
C TRP A 102 -4.08 -4.11 -2.55
N HIS A 103 -2.76 -4.13 -2.76
CA HIS A 103 -2.14 -3.42 -3.88
C HIS A 103 -2.52 -4.04 -5.23
N ILE A 104 -2.55 -5.37 -5.32
CA ILE A 104 -3.05 -6.09 -6.50
C ILE A 104 -4.52 -5.74 -6.72
N GLY A 105 -5.36 -5.85 -5.68
CA GLY A 105 -6.78 -5.51 -5.73
C GLY A 105 -7.03 -4.08 -6.22
N THR A 106 -6.33 -3.11 -5.64
CA THR A 106 -6.41 -1.68 -6.02
C THR A 106 -5.96 -1.45 -7.46
N SER A 107 -4.86 -2.08 -7.89
CA SER A 107 -4.32 -1.88 -9.24
C SER A 107 -5.22 -2.49 -10.32
N LEU A 108 -5.84 -3.64 -10.04
CA LEU A 108 -6.82 -4.25 -10.94
C LEU A 108 -8.13 -3.44 -10.98
N PHE A 109 -8.58 -2.93 -9.84
CA PHE A 109 -9.72 -2.02 -9.78
C PHE A 109 -9.46 -0.73 -10.57
N GLU A 110 -8.28 -0.13 -10.42
CA GLU A 110 -7.83 1.01 -11.22
C GLU A 110 -7.87 0.70 -12.72
N MET A 111 -7.37 -0.47 -13.12
CA MET A 111 -7.39 -0.91 -14.51
C MET A 111 -8.81 -1.01 -15.08
N LYS A 112 -9.76 -1.53 -14.29
CA LYS A 112 -11.16 -1.70 -14.70
C LYS A 112 -11.87 -0.36 -14.94
N TYR A 113 -11.64 0.64 -14.08
CA TYR A 113 -12.44 1.88 -14.10
C TYR A 113 -11.73 3.11 -14.66
N LEU A 114 -10.39 3.21 -14.58
CA LEU A 114 -9.66 4.40 -15.07
C LEU A 114 -9.19 4.29 -16.52
N ARG A 115 -9.04 3.08 -17.08
CA ARG A 115 -8.71 2.97 -18.53
C ARG A 115 -9.86 3.38 -19.44
N ILE A 116 -11.09 3.42 -18.92
CA ILE A 116 -12.32 3.66 -19.70
C ILE A 116 -12.77 5.12 -19.60
N LYS A 117 -12.37 5.88 -18.58
CA LYS A 117 -12.89 7.22 -18.30
C LYS A 117 -11.86 8.32 -18.55
N SER A 118 -12.23 9.31 -19.36
CA SER A 118 -11.49 10.57 -19.54
C SER A 118 -11.74 11.58 -18.40
N SER A 119 -12.44 11.19 -17.33
CA SER A 119 -12.80 12.10 -16.25
C SER A 119 -11.59 12.47 -15.38
N PRO A 120 -11.56 13.67 -14.78
CA PRO A 120 -10.59 14.01 -13.75
C PRO A 120 -10.59 12.96 -12.63
N ARG A 121 -9.41 12.61 -12.14
CA ARG A 121 -9.28 11.69 -11.00
C ARG A 121 -9.80 12.37 -9.74
N THR A 122 -10.64 11.68 -8.97
CA THR A 122 -11.13 12.19 -7.68
C THR A 122 -10.03 12.18 -6.62
N ALA A 123 -10.26 12.90 -5.51
CA ALA A 123 -9.33 12.90 -4.37
C ALA A 123 -9.13 11.49 -3.80
N ASP A 124 -10.18 10.67 -3.76
CA ASP A 124 -10.12 9.29 -3.29
C ASP A 124 -9.31 8.40 -4.24
N MET A 125 -9.50 8.53 -5.56
CA MET A 125 -8.70 7.82 -6.57
C MET A 125 -7.21 8.16 -6.45
N ILE A 126 -6.88 9.45 -6.32
CA ILE A 126 -5.51 9.91 -6.12
C ILE A 126 -4.94 9.30 -4.85
N THR A 127 -5.68 9.40 -3.74
CA THR A 127 -5.23 8.92 -2.42
C THR A 127 -4.98 7.42 -2.42
N ALA A 128 -5.97 6.64 -2.84
CA ALA A 128 -5.90 5.18 -2.87
C ALA A 128 -4.70 4.70 -3.69
N THR A 129 -4.52 5.23 -4.90
CA THR A 129 -3.46 4.76 -5.81
C THR A 129 -2.07 5.17 -5.35
N HIS A 130 -1.87 6.43 -4.89
CA HIS A 130 -0.56 6.88 -4.41
C HIS A 130 -0.13 6.14 -3.15
N LEU A 131 -1.04 5.96 -2.18
CA LEU A 131 -0.73 5.23 -0.95
C LEU A 131 -0.53 3.73 -1.21
N SER A 132 -1.34 3.13 -2.08
CA SER A 132 -1.15 1.74 -2.50
C SER A 132 0.23 1.50 -3.11
N GLN A 133 0.62 2.34 -4.07
CA GLN A 133 1.91 2.26 -4.74
C GLN A 133 3.08 2.54 -3.78
N TYR A 134 2.89 3.40 -2.79
CA TYR A 134 3.89 3.67 -1.76
C TYR A 134 4.05 2.53 -0.77
N CYS A 135 2.97 1.93 -0.29
CA CYS A 135 3.05 0.74 0.56
C CYS A 135 3.71 -0.43 -0.19
N ALA A 136 3.43 -0.62 -1.47
CA ALA A 136 4.13 -1.59 -2.31
C ALA A 136 5.63 -1.25 -2.50
N TYR A 137 5.99 0.04 -2.54
CA TYR A 137 7.38 0.49 -2.52
C TYR A 137 8.06 0.12 -1.19
N LEU A 138 7.40 0.34 -0.05
CA LEU A 138 7.94 -0.05 1.26
C LEU A 138 8.27 -1.54 1.32
N VAL A 139 7.36 -2.41 0.86
CA VAL A 139 7.59 -3.87 0.81
C VAL A 139 8.79 -4.24 -0.08
N ALA A 140 8.93 -3.61 -1.25
CA ALA A 140 9.94 -3.99 -2.23
C ALA A 140 11.34 -3.41 -1.96
N ALA A 141 11.38 -2.15 -1.54
CA ALA A 141 12.59 -1.33 -1.52
C ALA A 141 13.14 -1.12 -0.11
N VAL A 142 12.25 -0.94 0.87
CA VAL A 142 12.61 -0.56 2.25
C VAL A 142 11.88 -1.44 3.29
N PRO A 143 11.91 -2.78 3.16
CA PRO A 143 11.20 -3.68 4.06
C PRO A 143 11.65 -3.57 5.52
N GLU A 144 12.82 -2.97 5.78
CA GLU A 144 13.37 -2.70 7.11
C GLU A 144 12.53 -1.69 7.93
N LEU A 145 11.58 -1.00 7.29
CA LEU A 145 10.60 -0.11 7.93
C LEU A 145 9.26 -0.79 8.22
N LEU A 146 9.10 -2.06 7.84
CA LEU A 146 7.87 -2.82 8.05
C LEU A 146 7.97 -3.71 9.30
N PRO A 147 6.84 -4.12 9.90
CA PRO A 147 6.84 -4.97 11.09
C PRO A 147 7.34 -6.40 10.87
N ASN A 148 7.36 -6.88 9.62
CA ASN A 148 7.78 -8.24 9.30
C ASN A 148 9.30 -8.35 9.12
N ASP A 149 9.84 -9.56 9.19
CA ASP A 149 11.26 -9.80 8.90
C ASP A 149 11.64 -9.29 7.50
N ALA A 150 12.63 -8.41 7.43
CA ALA A 150 13.00 -7.72 6.19
C ALA A 150 13.60 -8.69 5.16
N THR A 151 14.30 -9.73 5.61
CA THR A 151 14.93 -10.74 4.74
C THR A 151 13.88 -11.60 4.05
N TRP A 152 12.93 -12.13 4.85
CA TRP A 152 11.78 -12.86 4.38
C TRP A 152 10.91 -12.01 3.45
N THR A 153 10.60 -10.76 3.84
CA THR A 153 9.76 -9.85 3.05
C THR A 153 10.37 -9.60 1.67
N LYS A 154 11.69 -9.38 1.61
CA LYS A 154 12.41 -9.16 0.34
C LYS A 154 12.45 -10.41 -0.55
N ALA A 155 12.65 -11.60 0.03
CA ALA A 155 12.62 -12.85 -0.71
C ALA A 155 11.21 -13.12 -1.26
N HIS A 156 10.20 -12.97 -0.41
CA HIS A 156 8.80 -13.17 -0.77
C HIS A 156 8.33 -12.21 -1.86
N CYS A 157 8.65 -10.92 -1.75
CA CYS A 157 8.31 -9.92 -2.78
C CYS A 157 8.93 -10.26 -4.15
N LYS A 158 10.16 -10.77 -4.18
CA LYS A 158 10.82 -11.21 -5.44
C LYS A 158 10.19 -12.46 -6.04
N GLU A 159 9.69 -13.37 -5.22
CA GLU A 159 8.93 -14.55 -5.68
C GLU A 159 7.61 -14.12 -6.31
N VAL A 160 6.82 -13.32 -5.58
CA VAL A 160 5.54 -12.77 -6.05
C VAL A 160 5.73 -11.98 -7.35
N ALA A 161 6.76 -11.14 -7.47
CA ALA A 161 7.03 -10.37 -8.69
C ALA A 161 7.41 -11.25 -9.89
N ARG A 162 8.13 -12.36 -9.67
CA ARG A 162 8.46 -13.33 -10.73
C ARG A 162 7.21 -14.04 -11.23
N ASP A 163 6.34 -14.46 -10.32
CA ASP A 163 5.11 -15.16 -10.67
C ASP A 163 4.12 -14.22 -11.39
N ILE A 164 4.04 -12.95 -11.00
CA ILE A 164 3.26 -11.95 -11.75
C ILE A 164 3.82 -11.77 -13.16
N LYS A 165 5.14 -11.64 -13.32
CA LYS A 165 5.74 -11.54 -14.66
C LYS A 165 5.39 -12.76 -15.53
N LYS A 166 5.45 -13.96 -14.95
CA LYS A 166 5.11 -15.21 -15.66
C LYS A 166 3.62 -15.29 -16.01
N ALA A 167 2.74 -14.93 -15.08
CA ALA A 167 1.29 -14.98 -15.27
C ALA A 167 0.81 -13.98 -16.33
N LEU A 168 1.49 -12.83 -16.44
CA LEU A 168 1.09 -11.73 -17.32
C LEU A 168 1.88 -11.69 -18.66
N ASP A 169 2.59 -12.75 -19.02
CA ASP A 169 3.39 -12.83 -20.27
C ASP A 169 2.52 -13.05 -21.54
N GLY A 170 1.20 -13.17 -21.39
CA GLY A 170 0.24 -13.34 -22.48
C GLY A 170 -0.25 -12.04 -23.14
N GLU A 171 -1.01 -12.17 -24.22
CA GLU A 171 -1.48 -11.04 -25.03
C GLU A 171 -2.58 -10.20 -24.35
N GLY A 172 -3.31 -10.77 -23.37
CA GLY A 172 -4.38 -10.05 -22.70
C GLY A 172 -3.85 -8.97 -21.76
N ASN A 173 -4.44 -7.78 -21.83
CA ASN A 173 -4.03 -6.62 -21.03
C ASN A 173 -5.18 -5.96 -20.26
N ASP A 174 -6.33 -6.61 -20.21
CA ASP A 174 -7.53 -6.13 -19.53
C ASP A 174 -7.69 -6.72 -18.12
N PHE A 175 -8.71 -6.23 -17.43
CA PHE A 175 -9.05 -6.66 -16.08
C PHE A 175 -9.34 -8.17 -15.99
N ASN A 176 -10.13 -8.72 -16.91
CA ASN A 176 -10.58 -10.12 -16.84
C ASN A 176 -9.39 -11.06 -17.02
N HIS A 177 -8.55 -10.79 -18.03
CA HIS A 177 -7.34 -11.55 -18.27
C HIS A 177 -6.41 -11.55 -17.06
N PHE A 178 -6.16 -10.37 -16.46
CA PHE A 178 -5.24 -10.27 -15.33
C PHE A 178 -5.80 -10.94 -14.07
N VAL A 179 -7.10 -10.80 -13.82
CA VAL A 179 -7.78 -11.44 -12.71
C VAL A 179 -7.71 -12.97 -12.83
N ASP A 180 -7.89 -13.52 -14.03
CA ASP A 180 -7.84 -14.96 -14.24
C ASP A 180 -6.40 -15.49 -14.21
N ALA A 181 -5.45 -14.76 -14.81
CA ALA A 181 -4.03 -15.08 -14.76
C ALA A 181 -3.48 -15.07 -13.32
N LEU A 182 -3.92 -14.13 -12.48
CA LEU A 182 -3.55 -14.03 -11.06
C LEU A 182 -4.47 -14.86 -10.14
N GLY A 183 -5.44 -15.57 -10.70
CA GLY A 183 -6.46 -16.33 -10.00
C GLY A 183 -5.96 -17.68 -9.47
N ALA A 184 -6.87 -18.66 -9.40
CA ALA A 184 -6.63 -19.95 -8.75
C ALA A 184 -5.45 -20.77 -9.32
N SER A 185 -5.04 -20.50 -10.55
CA SER A 185 -3.89 -21.16 -11.20
C SER A 185 -2.53 -20.64 -10.70
N CYS A 186 -2.50 -19.48 -10.05
CA CYS A 186 -1.26 -18.92 -9.52
C CYS A 186 -0.74 -19.72 -8.31
N ARG A 187 0.58 -19.91 -8.24
CA ARG A 187 1.23 -20.64 -7.15
C ARG A 187 1.11 -19.94 -5.80
N HIS A 188 1.19 -18.61 -5.78
CA HIS A 188 1.20 -17.84 -4.54
C HIS A 188 -0.21 -17.40 -4.11
N LYS A 189 -0.56 -17.75 -2.87
CA LYS A 189 -1.83 -17.36 -2.23
C LYS A 189 -2.09 -15.85 -2.26
N VAL A 190 -1.05 -15.02 -2.15
CA VAL A 190 -1.13 -13.55 -2.26
C VAL A 190 -1.73 -13.12 -3.60
N LEU A 191 -1.37 -13.78 -4.70
CA LEU A 191 -1.90 -13.46 -6.04
C LEU A 191 -3.37 -13.85 -6.13
N GLN A 192 -3.69 -15.09 -5.73
CA GLN A 192 -5.06 -15.60 -5.69
C GLN A 192 -5.98 -14.69 -4.86
N GLN A 193 -5.49 -14.28 -3.68
CA GLN A 193 -6.21 -13.38 -2.78
C GLN A 193 -6.34 -11.97 -3.36
N GLY A 194 -5.30 -11.42 -4.00
CA GLY A 194 -5.38 -10.13 -4.70
C GLY A 194 -6.39 -10.14 -5.85
N SER A 195 -6.41 -11.21 -6.64
CA SER A 195 -7.41 -11.44 -7.69
C SER A 195 -8.83 -11.58 -7.11
N LYS A 196 -9.00 -12.36 -6.04
CA LYS A 196 -10.27 -12.49 -5.32
C LYS A 196 -10.77 -11.14 -4.83
N LEU A 197 -9.91 -10.34 -4.19
CA LEU A 197 -10.25 -9.01 -3.72
C LEU A 197 -10.68 -8.10 -4.89
N ALA A 198 -9.97 -8.12 -6.01
CA ALA A 198 -10.34 -7.35 -7.20
C ALA A 198 -11.74 -7.74 -7.72
N LYS A 199 -12.05 -9.04 -7.82
CA LYS A 199 -13.37 -9.55 -8.20
C LYS A 199 -14.46 -9.07 -7.23
N GLN A 200 -14.19 -9.10 -5.92
CA GLN A 200 -15.12 -8.64 -4.89
C GLN A 200 -15.38 -7.12 -4.95
N LEU A 201 -14.35 -6.31 -5.20
CA LEU A 201 -14.48 -4.85 -5.38
C LEU A 201 -15.35 -4.51 -6.61
N VAL A 202 -15.09 -5.15 -7.76
CA VAL A 202 -15.87 -4.91 -9.00
C VAL A 202 -17.30 -5.42 -8.87
N GLY A 203 -17.49 -6.60 -8.26
CA GLY A 203 -18.83 -7.16 -8.02
C GLY A 203 -19.68 -6.28 -7.12
N GLU A 204 -19.07 -5.63 -6.12
CA GLU A 204 -19.76 -4.69 -5.25
C GLU A 204 -20.20 -3.41 -5.95
N VAL A 205 -19.40 -2.89 -6.89
CA VAL A 205 -19.85 -1.77 -7.73
C VAL A 205 -21.12 -2.15 -8.47
N GLY A 206 -21.15 -3.34 -9.09
CA GLY A 206 -22.36 -3.86 -9.73
C GLY A 206 -23.54 -3.89 -8.77
N ARG A 207 -23.38 -4.54 -7.61
CA ARG A 207 -24.43 -4.67 -6.59
C ARG A 207 -24.96 -3.32 -6.07
N LEU A 208 -24.11 -2.29 -5.98
CA LEU A 208 -24.50 -0.95 -5.53
C LEU A 208 -25.16 -0.12 -6.63
N GLU A 209 -24.89 -0.45 -7.89
CA GLU A 209 -25.46 0.19 -9.07
C GLU A 209 -26.69 -0.57 -9.59
N ASP A 210 -26.93 -1.79 -9.10
CA ASP A 210 -28.13 -2.61 -9.35
C ASP A 210 -29.36 -1.99 -8.66
N GLY A 211 -30.04 -1.09 -9.36
CA GLY A 211 -31.29 -0.49 -8.94
C GLY A 211 -31.87 0.48 -9.98
N GLU A 212 -33.18 0.74 -9.91
CA GLU A 212 -33.82 1.77 -10.73
C GLU A 212 -33.46 3.16 -10.18
N GLY A 213 -32.69 3.95 -10.94
CA GLY A 213 -32.30 5.31 -10.57
C GLY A 213 -30.94 5.73 -11.13
N GLU A 214 -30.53 6.97 -10.88
CA GLU A 214 -29.21 7.49 -11.27
C GLU A 214 -28.14 7.05 -10.26
N THR A 215 -27.93 5.74 -10.13
CA THR A 215 -26.91 5.12 -9.25
C THR A 215 -25.55 4.99 -9.94
N LYS A 216 -25.49 5.22 -11.25
CA LYS A 216 -24.28 5.04 -12.06
C LYS A 216 -23.12 5.88 -11.53
N GLY A 217 -22.05 5.23 -11.12
CA GLY A 217 -20.85 5.86 -10.56
C GLY A 217 -20.89 6.05 -9.03
N VAL A 218 -22.05 5.87 -8.38
CA VAL A 218 -22.15 5.91 -6.90
C VAL A 218 -21.41 4.72 -6.30
N GLY A 219 -21.60 3.53 -6.87
CA GLY A 219 -20.88 2.32 -6.47
C GLY A 219 -19.38 2.52 -6.62
N GLU A 220 -18.93 2.92 -7.82
CA GLU A 220 -17.51 3.18 -8.06
C GLU A 220 -16.90 4.19 -7.07
N ALA A 221 -17.59 5.32 -6.84
CA ALA A 221 -17.13 6.35 -5.90
C ALA A 221 -17.03 5.83 -4.46
N ALA A 222 -18.00 5.01 -4.02
CA ALA A 222 -17.97 4.39 -2.69
C ALA A 222 -16.77 3.44 -2.52
N LEU A 223 -16.44 2.66 -3.56
CA LEU A 223 -15.30 1.74 -3.53
C LEU A 223 -13.94 2.49 -3.57
N TRP A 224 -13.83 3.58 -4.33
CA TRP A 224 -12.64 4.43 -4.28
C TRP A 224 -12.44 5.05 -2.90
N LYS A 225 -13.52 5.51 -2.25
CA LYS A 225 -13.48 6.03 -0.89
C LYS A 225 -13.02 4.97 0.12
N LEU A 226 -13.55 3.75 0.03
CA LEU A 226 -13.08 2.62 0.85
C LEU A 226 -11.58 2.40 0.68
N LEU A 227 -11.08 2.33 -0.57
CA LEU A 227 -9.67 2.13 -0.83
C LEU A 227 -8.81 3.27 -0.27
N ALA A 228 -9.25 4.53 -0.41
CA ALA A 228 -8.54 5.69 0.13
C ALA A 228 -8.44 5.64 1.66
N GLU A 229 -9.54 5.30 2.34
CA GLU A 229 -9.58 5.16 3.79
C GLU A 229 -8.75 3.95 4.27
N PHE A 230 -8.87 2.80 3.60
CA PHE A 230 -8.09 1.60 3.88
C PHE A 230 -6.59 1.90 3.83
N TRP A 231 -6.11 2.50 2.74
CA TRP A 231 -4.70 2.80 2.57
C TRP A 231 -4.19 3.87 3.52
N SER A 232 -5.04 4.83 3.90
CA SER A 232 -4.72 5.84 4.91
C SER A 232 -4.56 5.22 6.29
N GLU A 233 -5.46 4.31 6.69
CA GLU A 233 -5.35 3.54 7.94
C GLU A 233 -4.14 2.60 7.91
N MET A 234 -3.85 1.96 6.76
CA MET A 234 -2.69 1.07 6.59
C MET A 234 -1.37 1.83 6.75
N VAL A 235 -1.17 2.96 6.06
CA VAL A 235 0.10 3.70 6.15
C VAL A 235 0.35 4.27 7.55
N LEU A 236 -0.71 4.65 8.27
CA LEU A 236 -0.63 5.03 9.69
C LEU A 236 -0.27 3.83 10.57
N TYR A 237 -0.85 2.66 10.32
CA TYR A 237 -0.51 1.42 11.04
C TYR A 237 0.95 1.01 10.84
N LEU A 238 1.54 1.26 9.66
CA LEU A 238 2.95 0.94 9.39
C LEU A 238 3.92 1.90 10.08
N ALA A 239 3.49 3.11 10.44
CA ALA A 239 4.38 4.18 10.84
C ALA A 239 5.05 4.00 12.22
N PRO A 240 4.36 3.56 13.30
CA PRO A 240 5.05 3.22 14.55
C PRO A 240 5.99 2.05 14.30
N SER A 241 7.19 2.11 14.89
CA SER A 241 8.22 1.10 14.68
C SER A 241 9.17 1.07 15.86
N ASP A 242 9.55 -0.14 16.28
CA ASP A 242 10.54 -0.37 17.32
C ASP A 242 11.97 -0.04 16.83
N ASN A 243 12.14 0.07 15.50
CA ASN A 243 13.39 0.48 14.88
C ASN A 243 13.55 2.01 14.86
N VAL A 244 13.50 2.62 16.05
CA VAL A 244 13.70 4.08 16.24
C VAL A 244 14.98 4.56 15.57
N ARG A 245 16.06 3.77 15.66
CA ARG A 245 17.33 4.06 14.98
C ARG A 245 17.18 4.11 13.46
N GLY A 246 16.47 3.16 12.85
CA GLY A 246 16.19 3.13 11.42
C GLY A 246 15.41 4.36 10.96
N HIS A 247 14.36 4.76 11.71
CA HIS A 247 13.63 5.99 11.42
C HIS A 247 14.50 7.24 11.58
N ALA A 248 15.30 7.33 12.65
CA ALA A 248 16.20 8.46 12.89
C ALA A 248 17.29 8.59 11.81
N GLU A 249 17.87 7.47 11.37
CA GLU A 249 18.82 7.44 10.25
C GLU A 249 18.18 7.84 8.92
N ALA A 250 16.93 7.40 8.68
CA ALA A 250 16.18 7.81 7.50
C ALA A 250 15.90 9.32 7.52
N LEU A 251 15.46 9.89 8.65
CA LEU A 251 15.28 11.35 8.82
C LEU A 251 16.57 12.12 8.53
N ALA A 252 17.70 11.64 9.04
CA ALA A 252 19.00 12.28 8.80
C ALA A 252 19.41 12.31 7.31
N ARG A 253 18.81 11.45 6.48
CA ARG A 253 19.03 11.35 5.03
C ARG A 253 17.91 12.00 4.20
N GLY A 254 17.07 12.83 4.83
CA GLY A 254 15.95 13.53 4.18
C GLY A 254 14.57 12.92 4.42
N GLY A 255 14.51 11.75 5.06
CA GLY A 255 13.25 11.08 5.44
C GLY A 255 12.46 10.50 4.28
N GLU A 256 11.65 9.48 4.58
CA GLU A 256 10.57 8.99 3.71
C GLU A 256 9.23 9.50 4.27
N PHE A 257 8.15 9.43 3.48
CA PHE A 257 6.82 9.87 3.93
C PHE A 257 6.39 9.17 5.23
N ILE A 258 6.68 7.88 5.37
CA ILE A 258 6.42 7.08 6.59
C ILE A 258 7.22 7.57 7.79
N THR A 259 8.40 8.13 7.57
CA THR A 259 9.25 8.67 8.64
C THR A 259 8.66 9.97 9.22
N LEU A 260 7.98 10.77 8.38
CA LEU A 260 7.19 11.91 8.88
C LEU A 260 5.96 11.45 9.67
N LEU A 261 5.25 10.43 9.19
CA LEU A 261 4.12 9.86 9.92
C LEU A 261 4.57 9.29 11.27
N TRP A 262 5.71 8.60 11.31
CA TRP A 262 6.32 8.12 12.55
C TRP A 262 6.58 9.27 13.53
N ALA A 263 7.18 10.37 13.09
CA ALA A 263 7.44 11.54 13.94
C ALA A 263 6.14 12.19 14.44
N LEU A 264 5.11 12.29 13.58
CA LEU A 264 3.79 12.81 13.95
C LEU A 264 3.10 11.94 15.01
N LEU A 265 3.12 10.62 14.83
CA LEU A 265 2.51 9.67 15.77
C LEU A 265 3.27 9.63 17.09
N LEU A 266 4.60 9.67 17.04
CA LEU A 266 5.44 9.78 18.23
C LEU A 266 5.10 11.04 19.05
N HIS A 267 4.93 12.20 18.38
CA HIS A 267 4.49 13.44 19.02
C HIS A 267 3.07 13.34 19.60
N ALA A 268 2.20 12.53 18.99
CA ALA A 268 0.84 12.27 19.49
C ALA A 268 0.78 11.19 20.59
N GLY A 269 1.93 10.65 21.04
CA GLY A 269 1.99 9.59 22.06
C GLY A 269 1.68 8.18 21.54
N ILE A 270 1.57 8.00 20.22
CA ILE A 270 1.28 6.70 19.58
C ILE A 270 2.61 6.08 19.16
N THR A 271 3.18 5.25 20.04
CA THR A 271 4.54 4.71 19.88
C THR A 271 4.57 3.27 19.35
N SER A 272 3.46 2.55 19.44
CA SER A 272 3.38 1.12 19.09
C SER A 272 2.14 0.82 18.25
N ARG A 273 2.15 -0.35 17.60
CA ARG A 273 0.98 -0.90 16.91
C ARG A 273 0.18 -1.76 17.89
N PRO A 274 -1.14 -1.90 17.75
CA PRO A 274 -1.88 -2.88 18.54
C PRO A 274 -1.28 -4.28 18.39
N GLY A 275 -1.04 -4.95 19.52
CA GLY A 275 -0.39 -6.27 19.57
C GLY A 275 1.14 -6.27 19.58
N SER A 276 1.82 -5.12 19.50
CA SER A 276 3.30 -5.06 19.61
C SER A 276 3.82 -4.76 21.02
N VAL A 277 2.93 -4.51 21.99
CA VAL A 277 3.28 -4.36 23.41
C VAL A 277 2.90 -5.66 24.08
N ALA A 278 3.88 -6.40 24.63
CA ALA A 278 3.57 -7.39 25.64
C ALA A 278 2.93 -6.64 26.81
N GLU A 279 1.70 -6.98 27.18
CA GLU A 279 1.18 -6.51 28.48
C GLU A 279 2.20 -6.91 29.57
N PRO A 280 2.46 -6.02 30.55
CA PRO A 280 3.42 -6.29 31.60
C PRO A 280 3.11 -7.54 32.42
#